data_AF-W1YJB4-F1
#
_entry.id   AF-W1YJB4-F1
#
_cell.length_a   1.000
_cell.length_b   1.000
_cell.length_c   1.000
_cell.angle_alpha   90.00
_cell.angle_beta   90.00
_cell.angle_gamma   90.00
#
_symmetry.space_group_name_H-M   'P 1'
#
loop_
_entity.id
_entity.type
_entity.pdbx_description
1 polymer ?
#
loop_
_entity_poly.entity_id
_entity_poly.type
_entity_poly.pdbx_seq_one_letter_code
_entity_poly.pdbx_strand_id
1 'polypeptide(L)' 'VLFRSFKQGILLADGNEVIAIRSVCYLAISYDHRLVDGADASRYLMTVKKRLEEGDFAGDLGPARWLPRD' A
#
# COMPACT_ATOMS: atom_id res chain seq x y z
N VAL A 1 -4.76 10.82 1.06
CA VAL A 1 -4.29 9.54 1.62
C VAL A 1 -4.23 9.68 3.13
N LEU A 2 -5.00 8.88 3.86
CA LEU A 2 -4.98 8.86 5.32
C LEU A 2 -4.23 7.59 5.76
N PHE A 3 -3.14 7.76 6.50
CA PHE A 3 -2.43 6.65 7.13
C PHE A 3 -3.00 6.45 8.54
N ARG A 4 -3.53 5.26 8.82
CA ARG A 4 -4.00 4.88 10.15
C ARG A 4 -3.39 3.52 10.49
N SER A 5 -2.77 3.40 11.67
CA SER A 5 -2.33 2.09 12.17
C SER A 5 -3.54 1.26 12.57
N PHE A 6 -3.66 0.07 11.98
CA PHE A 6 -4.66 -0.92 12.37
C PHE A 6 -3.93 -2.13 12.99
N LYS A 7 -4.48 -2.65 14.10
CA LYS A 7 -4.12 -3.99 14.59
C LYS A 7 -4.96 -4.99 13.82
N GLN A 8 -4.30 -5.85 13.04
CA GLN A 8 -4.97 -6.89 12.26
C GLN A 8 -4.45 -8.26 12.73
N GLY A 9 -5.37 -9.19 13.00
CA GLY A 9 -5.04 -10.60 13.16
C GLY A 9 -4.60 -11.16 11.81
N ILE A 10 -3.41 -11.75 11.77
CA ILE A 10 -2.89 -12.45 10.59
C ILE A 10 -2.62 -13.90 10.95
N LEU A 11 -2.92 -14.81 10.04
CA LEU A 11 -2.50 -16.20 10.14
C LEU A 11 -1.08 -16.31 9.59
N LEU A 12 -0.19 -16.84 10.42
CA LEU A 12 1.14 -17.23 9.99
C LEU A 12 1.07 -18.50 9.15
N ALA A 13 2.11 -18.78 8.37
CA ALA A 13 2.15 -19.92 7.46
C ALA A 13 2.07 -21.29 8.17
N ASP A 14 2.37 -21.32 9.47
CA ASP A 14 2.27 -22.45 10.39
C ASP A 14 0.88 -22.59 11.04
N GLY A 15 -0.09 -21.74 10.66
CA GLY A 15 -1.46 -21.77 11.17
C GLY A 15 -1.65 -21.04 12.50
N ASN A 16 -0.61 -20.42 13.05
CA ASN A 16 -0.71 -19.66 14.28
C ASN A 16 -1.25 -18.24 14.03
N GLU A 17 -2.20 -17.77 14.84
CA GLU A 17 -2.78 -16.44 14.69
C GLU A 17 -1.98 -15.42 15.51
N VAL A 18 -1.48 -14.38 14.86
CA VAL A 18 -0.69 -13.31 15.50
C VAL A 18 -1.32 -11.95 15.21
N ILE A 19 -1.40 -11.12 16.25
CA ILE A 19 -1.81 -9.71 16.11
C ILE A 19 -0.59 -8.89 15.74
N ALA A 20 -0.52 -8.45 14.47
CA ALA A 20 0.54 -7.57 13.99
C ALA A 20 0.04 -6.12 13.86
N ILE A 21 0.90 -5.15 14.18
CA ILE A 21 0.68 -3.73 13.90
C ILE A 21 1.30 -3.45 12.53
N ARG A 22 0.49 -2.99 11.58
CA ARG A 22 0.95 -2.61 10.23
C ARG A 22 0.46 -1.21 9.86
N SER A 23 1.26 -0.50 9.06
CA SER A 23 0.87 0.75 8.43
C SER A 23 0.02 0.44 7.20
N VAL A 24 -1.27 0.75 7.29
CA VAL A 24 -2.22 0.53 6.19
C VAL A 24 -2.60 1.88 5.59
N CYS A 25 -2.75 1.92 4.27
CA CYS A 25 -3.29 3.07 3.56
C CYS A 25 -4.48 2.64 2.69
N TYR A 26 -5.45 3.54 2.53
CA TYR A 26 -6.55 3.37 1.58
C TYR A 26 -6.21 4.11 0.28
N LEU A 27 -6.27 3.40 -0.84
CA LEU A 27 -6.13 3.95 -2.18
C LEU A 27 -7.53 4.11 -2.80
N ALA A 28 -7.81 5.30 -3.30
CA ALA A 28 -9.02 5.61 -4.04
C ALA A 28 -8.65 6.47 -5.25
N ILE A 29 -9.33 6.22 -6.37
CA ILE A 29 -9.18 6.99 -7.60
C ILE A 29 -10.56 7.34 -8.15
N SER A 30 -10.67 8.49 -8.80
CA SER A 30 -11.82 8.86 -9.61
C SER A 30 -11.41 8.77 -11.08
N TYR A 31 -12.28 8.21 -11.91
CA TYR A 31 -12.04 8.03 -13.33
C TYR A 31 -13.32 8.24 -14.12
N ASP A 32 -13.19 8.60 -15.40
CA ASP A 32 -14.34 8.70 -16.31
C ASP A 32 -14.70 7.30 -16.84
N HIS A 33 -15.87 6.80 -16.42
CA HIS A 33 -16.39 5.50 -16.80
C HIS A 33 -16.68 5.35 -18.30
N ARG A 34 -16.75 6.45 -19.06
CA ARG A 34 -16.92 6.39 -20.52
C ARG A 34 -15.65 5.97 -21.23
N LEU A 35 -14.51 6.20 -20.59
CA LEU A 35 -13.17 5.96 -21.15
C LEU A 35 -12.48 4.77 -20.49
N VAL A 36 -12.73 4.54 -19.20
CA VAL A 36 -12.05 3.52 -18.40
C VAL A 36 -13.07 2.60 -17.75
N ASP A 37 -12.89 1.29 -17.93
CA ASP A 37 -13.72 0.30 -17.25
C ASP A 37 -13.22 0.02 -15.82
N GLY A 38 -14.13 -0.45 -14.96
CA GLY A 38 -13.82 -0.79 -13.58
C GLY A 38 -12.76 -1.88 -13.44
N ALA A 39 -12.66 -2.80 -14.42
CA ALA A 39 -11.60 -3.80 -14.43
C ALA A 39 -10.20 -3.19 -14.59
N ASP A 40 -10.06 -2.20 -15.48
CA ASP A 40 -8.78 -1.53 -15.72
C ASP A 40 -8.41 -0.61 -14.55
N ALA A 41 -9.39 0.11 -13.99
CA ALA A 41 -9.19 0.87 -12.76
C ALA A 41 -8.74 -0.02 -11.59
N SER A 42 -9.31 -1.22 -11.46
CA SER A 42 -8.94 -2.20 -10.43
C SER A 42 -7.53 -2.76 -10.65
N ARG A 43 -7.17 -3.10 -11.89
CA ARG A 43 -5.81 -3.56 -12.26
C ARG A 43 -4.76 -2.48 -12.00
N TYR A 44 -5.09 -1.22 -12.29
CA TYR A 44 -4.23 -0.10 -11.98
C TYR A 44 -4.01 0.02 -10.46
N LEU A 45 -5.07 0.00 -9.66
CA LEU A 45 -4.95 0.02 -8.19
C LEU A 45 -4.14 -1.17 -7.65
N MET A 46 -4.29 -2.36 -8.22
CA MET A 46 -3.46 -3.53 -7.85
C MET A 46 -1.98 -3.33 -8.19
N THR A 47 -1.69 -2.72 -9.34
CA THR A 47 -0.30 -2.39 -9.73
C THR A 47 0.32 -1.37 -8.79
N VAL A 48 -0.42 -0.31 -8.45
CA VAL A 48 0.02 0.70 -7.48
C VAL A 48 0.23 0.08 -6.11
N LYS A 49 -0.70 -0.77 -5.65
CA LYS A 49 -0.57 -1.53 -4.41
C LYS A 49 0.73 -2.35 -4.39
N LYS A 50 1.00 -3.14 -5.44
CA LYS A 50 2.19 -3.99 -5.52
C LYS A 50 3.48 -3.17 -5.42
N ARG A 51 3.56 -2.06 -6.14
CA ARG A 51 4.72 -1.15 -6.07
C ARG A 51 4.90 -0.56 -4.68
N LEU A 52 3.80 -0.16 -4.02
CA LEU A 52 3.87 0.38 -2.67
C LEU A 52 4.30 -0.69 -1.64
N GLU A 53 3.88 -1.94 -1.83
CA GLU A 53 4.26 -3.07 -0.97
C GLU A 53 5.71 -3.55 -1.21
N GLU A 54 6.23 -3.43 -2.44
CA GLU A 54 7.63 -3.71 -2.78
C GLU A 54 8.59 -2.70 -2.13
N GLY A 55 8.14 -1.46 -1.87
CA GLY A 55 8.88 -0.47 -1.10
C GLY A 55 10.16 0.08 -1.75
N ASP A 56 10.42 -0.27 -3.01
CA ASP A 56 11.57 0.20 -3.77
C ASP A 56 11.32 1.60 -4.35
N PHE A 57 11.42 2.61 -3.50
CA PHE A 57 11.31 4.02 -3.89
C PHE A 57 12.68 4.70 -4.05
N ALA A 58 13.77 3.93 -4.01
CA ALA A 58 15.13 4.45 -3.91
C ALA A 58 15.53 5.32 -5.11
N GLY A 59 14.99 5.02 -6.30
CA GLY A 59 15.24 5.79 -7.52
C GLY A 59 14.45 7.10 -7.64
N ASP A 60 13.24 7.19 -7.05
CA ASP A 60 12.29 8.28 -7.33
C ASP A 60 12.11 9.29 -6.18
N LEU A 61 12.25 8.86 -4.91
CA LEU A 61 11.95 9.71 -3.75
C LEU A 61 13.19 10.16 -2.96
N GLY A 62 14.37 9.67 -3.33
CA GLY A 62 15.58 9.80 -2.52
C GLY A 62 15.45 9.08 -1.16
N PRO A 63 16.51 9.03 -0.34
CA PRO A 63 16.40 8.47 1.01
C PRO A 63 15.37 9.26 1.80
N ALA A 64 14.47 8.54 2.48
CA ALA A 64 13.39 9.14 3.27
C ALA A 64 13.99 10.22 4.19
N ARG A 65 13.52 11.46 4.02
CA ARG A 65 13.95 12.64 4.80
C ARG A 65 13.76 12.48 6.32
N TRP A 66 13.07 11.43 6.75
CA TRP A 66 12.82 11.05 8.13
C TRP A 66 13.95 10.23 8.78
N LEU A 67 15.06 9.97 8.07
CA LEU A 67 16.27 9.44 8.69
C LEU A 67 16.92 10.53 9.55
N PRO A 68 17.34 10.22 10.79
CA PRO A 68 18.06 11.16 11.64
C PRO A 68 19.26 11.74 10.89
N ARG A 69 19.33 13.06 10.81
CA ARG A 69 20.55 13.79 10.47
C ARG A 69 21.27 13.99 11.80
N ASP A 70 22.44 13.40 11.90
CA ASP A 70 23.48 13.82 12.85
C ASP A 70 23.73 15.33 12.77
#